data_AF-A0A814PXD8-F1
#
_entry.id   AF-A0A814PXD8-F1
#
_cell.length_a   1.000
_cell.length_b   1.000
_cell.length_c   1.000
_cell.angle_alpha   90.00
_cell.angle_beta   90.00
_cell.angle_gamma   90.00
#
_symmetry.space_group_name_H-M   'P 1'
#
loop_
_entity.id
_entity.type
_entity.pdbx_description
1 polymer ?
#
loop_
_entity_poly.entity_id
_entity_poly.type
_entity_poly.pdbx_seq_one_letter_code
_entity_poly.pdbx_strand_id
1 'polypeptide(L)'
;MQRLANRIPTHPLLGIRQLNEQTSATWKSLININLPQHSFLQDHTIQDAVLFPAVTYLELATAACHQLLSSKENDQQQLTLIFEDVNFIKALILNEHKLVEVCIQIIMPMREWYIILCNQDNLNKYSLNKFTLHAQGKIEIDSKQQKSLTIPDRWTTQDITSAYQYRSNFQKLKTLRGTSTTIISQLSNDDDTDCSSYYLLRPYLVLLPGVETTFLPVRILKFIY
;
A
#
# COMPACT_ATOMS: atom_id res chain seq x y z
N MET A 1 21.23 -31.44 -9.30
CA MET A 1 20.12 -31.04 -8.41
C MET A 1 20.03 -29.51 -8.40
N GLN A 2 19.30 -28.91 -9.35
CA GLN A 2 18.97 -27.48 -9.33
C GLN A 2 17.80 -27.30 -8.36
N ARG A 3 18.02 -26.59 -7.25
CA ARG A 3 16.92 -26.16 -6.37
C ARG A 3 16.03 -25.22 -7.18
N LEU A 4 14.74 -25.55 -7.27
CA LEU A 4 13.67 -24.74 -7.84
C LEU A 4 13.47 -23.47 -6.99
N ALA A 5 14.45 -22.56 -7.00
CA ALA A 5 14.37 -21.30 -6.28
C ALA A 5 13.38 -20.36 -6.97
N ASN A 6 12.39 -19.92 -6.19
CA ASN A 6 11.59 -18.70 -6.37
C ASN A 6 10.86 -18.51 -7.71
N ARG A 7 9.62 -19.03 -7.79
CA ARG A 7 8.65 -18.64 -8.83
C ARG A 7 7.70 -17.51 -8.41
N ILE A 8 7.94 -16.85 -7.28
CA ILE A 8 7.16 -15.67 -6.86
C ILE A 8 8.06 -14.45 -6.95
N PRO A 9 7.77 -13.48 -7.83
CA PRO A 9 8.45 -12.19 -7.82
C PRO A 9 8.35 -11.56 -6.43
N THR A 10 9.48 -11.26 -5.80
CA THR A 10 9.52 -10.61 -4.48
C THR A 10 9.00 -9.18 -4.60
N HIS A 11 7.88 -8.87 -3.91
CA HIS A 11 7.30 -7.54 -3.91
C HIS A 11 8.33 -6.49 -3.43
N PRO A 12 8.66 -5.45 -4.23
CA PRO A 12 9.82 -4.58 -4.00
C PRO A 12 9.87 -3.93 -2.61
N LEU A 13 8.71 -3.55 -2.07
CA LEU A 13 8.63 -2.88 -0.77
C LEU A 13 8.35 -3.82 0.41
N LEU A 14 7.89 -5.05 0.17
CA LEU A 14 7.43 -5.95 1.24
C LEU A 14 8.61 -6.62 1.92
N GLY A 15 9.65 -6.91 1.15
CA GLY A 15 10.87 -7.54 1.64
C GLY A 15 10.63 -8.98 2.08
N ILE A 16 11.25 -9.37 3.20
CA ILE A 16 11.36 -10.76 3.62
C ILE A 16 10.47 -11.03 4.83
N ARG A 17 9.69 -12.12 4.73
CA ARG A 17 8.91 -12.65 5.85
C ARG A 17 9.86 -13.18 6.93
N GLN A 18 9.67 -12.69 8.15
CA GLN A 18 10.35 -13.17 9.34
C GLN A 18 9.70 -14.48 9.82
N LEU A 19 10.47 -15.32 10.48
CA LEU A 19 9.94 -16.48 11.20
C LEU A 19 9.60 -16.01 12.60
N ASN A 20 8.30 -15.89 12.88
CA ASN A 20 7.79 -15.45 14.17
C ASN A 20 6.59 -16.29 14.62
N GLU A 21 6.02 -15.94 15.77
CA GLU A 21 5.00 -16.68 16.51
C GLU A 21 3.81 -17.15 15.65
N GLN A 22 3.14 -18.23 16.05
CA GLN A 22 2.09 -18.88 15.27
C GLN A 22 0.91 -17.96 14.90
N THR A 23 0.65 -16.91 15.68
CA THR A 23 -0.49 -15.99 15.53
C THR A 23 -0.13 -14.67 14.85
N SER A 24 1.16 -14.41 14.55
CA SER A 24 1.55 -13.20 13.85
C SER A 24 2.61 -13.45 12.79
N ALA A 25 2.47 -12.77 11.65
CA ALA A 25 3.46 -12.81 10.60
C ALA A 25 4.01 -11.41 10.39
N THR A 26 5.34 -11.31 10.29
CA THR A 26 6.01 -10.03 10.07
C THR A 26 6.83 -10.06 8.81
N TRP A 27 6.83 -8.95 8.09
CA TRP A 27 7.70 -8.70 6.96
C TRP A 27 8.58 -7.50 7.26
N LYS A 28 9.83 -7.56 6.78
CA LYS A 28 10.79 -6.47 6.92
C LYS A 28 11.42 -6.16 5.58
N SER A 29 11.49 -4.87 5.27
CA SER A 29 12.16 -4.33 4.09
C SER A 29 12.95 -3.08 4.43
N LEU A 30 13.99 -2.81 3.64
CA LEU A 30 14.74 -1.56 3.70
C LEU A 30 14.39 -0.72 2.47
N ILE A 31 13.80 0.44 2.71
CA ILE A 31 13.47 1.41 1.68
C ILE A 31 14.63 2.38 1.52
N ASN A 32 15.04 2.51 0.25
CA ASN A 32 16.04 3.44 -0.22
C ASN A 32 15.52 4.07 -1.50
N ILE A 33 15.19 5.36 -1.47
CA ILE A 33 14.60 6.05 -2.61
C ILE A 33 15.56 6.23 -3.79
N ASN A 34 16.85 5.97 -3.62
CA ASN A 34 17.84 5.99 -4.71
C ASN A 34 17.90 4.67 -5.48
N LEU A 35 17.26 3.60 -4.98
CA LEU A 35 17.20 2.34 -5.71
C LEU A 35 16.17 2.45 -6.85
N PRO A 36 16.46 1.91 -8.05
CA PRO A 36 15.55 1.96 -9.18
C PRO A 36 14.13 1.48 -8.86
N GLN A 37 13.99 0.37 -8.11
CA GLN A 37 12.69 -0.17 -7.72
C GLN A 37 11.88 0.69 -6.74
N HIS A 38 12.49 1.70 -6.13
CA HIS A 38 11.86 2.62 -5.18
C HIS A 38 11.82 4.07 -5.69
N SER A 39 12.43 4.34 -6.85
CA SER A 39 12.61 5.69 -7.40
C SER A 39 11.29 6.45 -7.54
N PHE A 40 10.20 5.75 -7.87
CA PHE A 40 8.87 6.34 -7.97
C PHE A 40 8.41 7.02 -6.67
N LEU A 41 8.91 6.61 -5.49
CA LEU A 41 8.56 7.23 -4.21
C LEU A 41 8.98 8.70 -4.13
N GLN A 42 10.03 9.10 -4.87
CA GLN A 42 10.48 10.50 -4.94
C GLN A 42 9.42 11.44 -5.51
N ASP A 43 8.50 10.90 -6.31
CA ASP A 43 7.49 11.70 -6.99
C ASP A 43 6.29 12.05 -6.11
N HIS A 44 6.16 11.43 -4.94
CA HIS A 44 5.17 11.78 -3.92
C HIS A 44 5.72 12.87 -3.00
N THR A 45 5.85 14.09 -3.54
CA THR A 45 6.34 15.27 -2.82
C THR A 45 5.18 16.17 -2.41
N ILE A 46 5.16 16.60 -1.14
CA ILE A 46 4.21 17.57 -0.59
C ILE A 46 5.01 18.61 0.20
N GLN A 47 4.87 19.90 -0.15
CA GLN A 47 5.61 21.00 0.48
C GLN A 47 7.13 20.75 0.52
N ASP A 48 7.70 20.38 -0.63
CA ASP A 48 9.13 20.04 -0.81
C ASP A 48 9.66 18.85 0.01
N ALA A 49 8.79 18.12 0.72
CA ALA A 49 9.14 16.89 1.42
C ALA A 49 8.65 15.66 0.65
N VAL A 50 9.56 14.70 0.42
CA VAL A 50 9.19 13.39 -0.12
C VAL A 50 8.51 12.59 0.99
N LEU A 51 7.24 12.25 0.80
CA LEU A 51 6.46 11.50 1.76
C LEU A 51 6.20 10.08 1.25
N PHE A 52 6.21 9.11 2.16
CA PHE A 52 5.75 7.77 1.84
C PHE A 52 4.24 7.81 1.57
N PRO A 53 3.76 7.35 0.40
CA PRO A 53 2.35 7.45 0.05
C PRO A 53 1.46 6.60 0.96
N ALA A 54 0.29 7.13 1.32
CA ALA A 54 -0.65 6.42 2.19
C ALA A 54 -1.17 5.11 1.56
N VAL A 55 -1.38 5.09 0.23
CA VAL A 55 -1.75 3.86 -0.51
C VAL A 55 -0.70 2.78 -0.35
N THR A 56 0.57 3.15 -0.26
CA THR A 56 1.65 2.17 -0.15
C THR A 56 1.56 1.37 1.14
N TYR A 57 1.01 1.93 2.21
CA TYR A 57 0.69 1.17 3.42
C TYR A 57 -0.36 0.07 3.15
N LEU A 58 -1.43 0.40 2.44
CA LEU A 58 -2.47 -0.56 2.09
C LEU A 58 -1.95 -1.63 1.12
N GLU A 59 -1.10 -1.24 0.19
CA GLU A 59 -0.47 -2.17 -0.74
C GLU A 59 0.40 -3.20 0.00
N LEU A 60 1.23 -2.72 0.92
CA LEU A 60 2.06 -3.58 1.76
C LEU A 60 1.24 -4.57 2.58
N ALA A 61 0.13 -4.11 3.18
CA ALA A 61 -0.78 -5.00 3.90
C ALA A 61 -1.47 -6.01 2.98
N THR A 62 -1.84 -5.59 1.77
CA THR A 62 -2.45 -6.43 0.73
C THR A 62 -1.50 -7.53 0.27
N ALA A 63 -0.27 -7.16 -0.08
CA ALA A 63 0.77 -8.08 -0.49
C ALA A 63 1.15 -9.07 0.63
N ALA A 64 1.25 -8.60 1.89
CA ALA A 64 1.49 -9.46 3.05
C ALA A 64 0.35 -10.48 3.26
N CYS A 65 -0.91 -10.05 3.14
CA CYS A 65 -2.07 -10.94 3.26
C CYS A 65 -2.12 -11.96 2.13
N HIS A 66 -1.86 -11.55 0.89
CA HIS A 66 -1.74 -12.48 -0.24
C HIS A 66 -0.65 -13.53 0.04
N GLN A 67 0.55 -13.13 0.46
CA GLN A 67 1.61 -14.10 0.77
C GLN A 67 1.23 -15.04 1.93
N LEU A 68 0.49 -14.56 2.93
CA LEU A 68 0.04 -15.37 4.06
C LEU A 68 -1.05 -16.38 3.66
N LEU A 69 -2.00 -15.96 2.83
CA LEU A 69 -3.21 -16.72 2.48
C LEU A 69 -3.01 -17.63 1.27
N SER A 70 -2.21 -17.22 0.27
CA SER A 70 -1.86 -18.03 -0.90
C SER A 70 -1.02 -19.27 -0.56
N SER A 71 -0.47 -19.36 0.65
CA SER A 71 0.20 -20.58 1.13
C SER A 71 -0.75 -21.78 1.36
N LYS A 72 -2.07 -21.56 1.28
CA LYS A 72 -3.11 -22.60 1.45
C LYS A 72 -3.75 -22.98 0.11
N GLU A 73 -3.06 -23.86 -0.63
CA GLU A 73 -3.52 -24.81 -1.69
C GLU A 73 -4.55 -24.41 -2.79
N ASN A 74 -5.04 -23.17 -2.90
CA ASN A 74 -5.95 -22.77 -3.99
C ASN A 74 -5.45 -21.51 -4.72
N ASP A 75 -4.47 -21.72 -5.61
CA ASP A 75 -3.72 -20.71 -6.40
C ASP A 75 -4.53 -19.87 -7.41
N GLN A 76 -5.86 -19.86 -7.37
CA GLN A 76 -6.68 -19.18 -8.38
C GLN A 76 -7.85 -18.35 -7.85
N GLN A 77 -8.05 -18.26 -6.53
CA GLN A 77 -9.07 -17.35 -6.00
C GLN A 77 -8.46 -15.95 -5.84
N GLN A 78 -8.96 -15.00 -6.64
CA GLN A 78 -8.71 -13.58 -6.45
C GLN A 78 -9.33 -13.16 -5.12
N LEU A 79 -8.51 -13.15 -4.06
CA LEU A 79 -8.92 -12.72 -2.73
C LEU A 79 -9.28 -11.24 -2.78
N THR A 80 -10.50 -10.90 -2.39
CA THR A 80 -10.91 -9.51 -2.19
C THR A 80 -10.65 -9.16 -0.75
N LEU A 81 -9.78 -8.17 -0.52
CA LEU A 81 -9.50 -7.67 0.83
C LEU A 81 -10.32 -6.41 1.08
N ILE A 82 -11.01 -6.40 2.21
CA ILE A 82 -11.77 -5.27 2.71
C ILE A 82 -10.99 -4.67 3.87
N PHE A 83 -10.56 -3.42 3.74
CA PHE A 83 -9.92 -2.68 4.82
C PHE A 83 -10.97 -1.90 5.62
N GLU A 84 -10.98 -2.15 6.91
CA GLU A 84 -11.83 -1.50 7.90
C GLU A 84 -10.99 -0.76 8.94
N ASP A 85 -11.58 0.26 9.56
CA ASP A 85 -10.96 1.04 10.63
C ASP A 85 -9.52 1.51 10.28
N VAL A 86 -9.28 1.90 9.01
CA VAL A 86 -7.95 2.33 8.55
C VAL A 86 -7.61 3.66 9.17
N ASN A 87 -6.50 3.70 9.90
CA ASN A 87 -5.96 4.91 10.51
C ASN A 87 -4.53 5.15 10.03
N PHE A 88 -4.30 6.33 9.43
CA PHE A 88 -2.97 6.84 9.09
C PHE A 88 -2.51 7.77 10.21
N ILE A 89 -1.73 7.22 11.14
CA ILE A 89 -1.34 7.87 12.38
C ILE A 89 -0.21 8.88 12.17
N LYS A 90 0.74 8.56 11.28
CA LYS A 90 1.92 9.41 11.06
C LYS A 90 2.42 9.32 9.63
N ALA A 91 2.66 10.49 9.03
CA ALA A 91 3.36 10.55 7.75
C ALA A 91 4.84 10.14 7.92
N LEU A 92 5.35 9.33 6.99
CA LEU A 92 6.78 9.05 6.90
C LEU A 92 7.43 9.98 5.89
N ILE A 93 8.44 10.74 6.33
CA ILE A 93 9.29 11.54 5.46
C ILE A 93 10.46 10.67 5.00
N LEU A 94 10.64 10.57 3.68
CA LEU A 94 11.76 9.89 3.05
C LEU A 94 12.88 10.90 2.76
N ASN A 95 14.12 10.44 2.88
CA ASN A 95 15.30 11.25 2.62
C ASN A 95 16.29 10.45 1.77
N GLU A 96 16.91 11.09 0.79
CA GLU A 96 17.85 10.46 -0.15
C GLU A 96 19.09 9.89 0.55
N HIS A 97 19.43 10.38 1.74
CA HIS A 97 20.60 9.96 2.50
C HIS A 97 20.28 8.97 3.62
N LYS A 98 19.01 8.55 3.80
CA LYS A 98 18.60 7.67 4.89
C LYS A 98 17.86 6.44 4.40
N LEU A 99 18.23 5.28 4.92
CA LEU A 99 17.44 4.07 4.80
C LEU A 99 16.30 4.08 5.83
N VAL A 100 15.17 3.52 5.43
CA VAL A 100 14.03 3.32 6.33
C VAL A 100 13.73 1.83 6.40
N GLU A 101 13.75 1.26 7.61
CA GLU A 101 13.24 -0.09 7.82
C GLU A 101 11.72 -0.02 7.96
N VAL A 102 11.04 -0.74 7.07
CA VAL A 102 9.60 -0.91 7.07
C VAL A 102 9.31 -2.29 7.64
N CYS A 103 8.47 -2.33 8.67
CA CYS A 103 7.99 -3.55 9.28
C CYS A 103 6.47 -3.60 9.15
N ILE A 104 5.95 -4.66 8.52
CA ILE A 104 4.51 -4.92 8.45
C ILE A 104 4.23 -6.13 9.30
N GLN A 105 3.25 -6.03 10.19
CA GLN A 105 2.79 -7.13 11.01
C GLN A 105 1.32 -7.40 10.74
N ILE A 106 1.00 -8.65 10.45
CA ILE A 106 -0.37 -9.15 10.32
C ILE A 106 -0.64 -10.07 11.51
N ILE A 107 -1.67 -9.78 12.29
CA ILE A 107 -2.08 -10.58 13.45
C ILE A 107 -3.33 -11.38 13.11
N MET A 108 -3.25 -12.69 13.24
CA MET A 108 -4.34 -13.64 13.03
C MET A 108 -4.64 -14.38 14.33
N PRO A 109 -5.92 -14.65 14.68
CA PRO A 109 -7.11 -14.52 13.86
C PRO A 109 -7.81 -13.15 13.95
N MET A 110 -7.23 -12.17 14.65
CA MET A 110 -7.84 -10.83 14.85
C MET A 110 -7.98 -10.03 13.55
N ARG A 111 -7.24 -10.44 12.50
CA ARG A 111 -7.18 -9.80 11.18
C ARG A 111 -6.79 -8.33 11.23
N GLU A 112 -5.94 -8.00 12.20
CA GLU A 112 -5.39 -6.66 12.35
C GLU A 112 -4.07 -6.57 11.61
N TRP A 113 -3.81 -5.40 11.05
CA TRP A 113 -2.54 -5.08 10.41
C TRP A 113 -1.95 -3.80 10.99
N TYR A 114 -0.62 -3.81 11.09
CA TYR A 114 0.17 -2.72 11.64
C TYR A 114 1.35 -2.47 10.72
N ILE A 115 1.61 -1.20 10.40
CA ILE A 115 2.85 -0.80 9.74
C ILE A 115 3.62 0.10 10.66
N ILE A 116 4.80 -0.42 10.98
CA ILE A 116 5.71 0.10 11.98
C ILE A 116 7.02 0.39 11.24
N LEU A 117 7.52 1.61 11.36
CA LEU A 117 8.72 2.03 10.62
C LEU A 117 9.79 2.56 11.57
N CYS A 118 11.05 2.37 11.19
CA CYS A 118 12.23 2.84 11.92
C CYS A 118 13.21 3.53 10.96
N ASN A 119 13.68 4.72 11.33
CA ASN A 119 14.73 5.45 10.60
C ASN A 119 16.14 4.95 10.97
N GLN A 120 17.04 4.94 9.99
CA GLN A 120 18.41 4.43 10.11
C GLN A 120 19.27 5.04 11.22
N ASP A 121 19.00 6.27 11.68
CA ASP A 121 19.73 6.87 12.81
C ASP A 121 19.71 5.98 14.07
N ASN A 122 18.83 4.96 14.12
CA ASN A 122 18.70 4.01 15.20
C ASN A 122 18.92 2.54 14.82
N LEU A 123 19.28 2.22 13.56
CA LEU A 123 19.48 0.82 13.12
C LEU A 123 20.71 0.16 13.77
N ASN A 124 21.70 0.95 14.22
CA ASN A 124 22.95 0.45 14.82
C ASN A 124 22.93 0.38 16.36
N LYS A 125 21.84 0.77 17.01
CA LYS A 125 21.66 0.53 18.45
C LYS A 125 20.62 -0.57 18.59
N TYR A 126 20.90 -1.56 19.43
CA TYR A 126 20.01 -2.63 19.90
C TYR A 126 18.76 -2.09 20.66
N SER A 127 18.22 -0.95 20.25
CA SER A 127 17.07 -0.29 20.83
C SER A 127 15.83 -0.76 20.08
N LEU A 128 15.23 -1.83 20.60
CA LEU A 128 13.85 -2.27 20.33
C LEU A 128 12.79 -1.15 20.48
N ASN A 129 13.18 0.04 20.96
CA ASN A 129 12.30 1.10 21.45
C ASN A 129 12.05 2.28 20.50
N LYS A 130 12.40 2.22 19.21
CA LYS A 130 12.22 3.37 18.29
C LYS A 130 11.40 3.09 17.03
N PHE A 131 10.69 1.98 17.05
CA PHE A 131 9.66 1.71 16.08
C PHE A 131 8.48 2.66 16.29
N THR A 132 8.13 3.41 15.25
CA THR A 132 6.95 4.29 15.25
C THR A 132 5.83 3.62 14.48
N LEU A 133 4.61 3.62 15.04
CA LEU A 133 3.42 3.18 14.32
C LEU A 133 2.98 4.27 13.35
N HIS A 134 2.83 3.93 12.06
CA HIS A 134 2.45 4.89 11.02
C HIS A 134 1.06 4.64 10.46
N ALA A 135 0.66 3.38 10.35
CA ALA A 135 -0.65 3.00 9.87
C ALA A 135 -1.12 1.70 10.51
N GLN A 136 -2.43 1.58 10.69
CA GLN A 136 -3.06 0.36 11.17
C GLN A 136 -4.48 0.23 10.64
N GLY A 137 -5.05 -0.96 10.79
CA GLY A 137 -6.47 -1.20 10.57
C GLY A 137 -6.82 -2.68 10.71
N LYS A 138 -8.02 -3.02 10.25
CA LYS A 138 -8.52 -4.39 10.17
C LYS A 138 -8.71 -4.80 8.72
N ILE A 139 -8.65 -6.10 8.48
CA ILE A 139 -8.86 -6.71 7.18
C ILE A 139 -9.98 -7.74 7.30
N GLU A 140 -10.97 -7.64 6.45
CA GLU A 140 -11.90 -8.72 6.16
C GLU A 140 -11.59 -9.33 4.81
N ILE A 141 -11.76 -10.64 4.68
CA ILE A 141 -11.55 -11.37 3.44
C ILE A 141 -12.94 -11.68 2.90
N ASP A 142 -13.29 -11.07 1.77
CA ASP A 142 -14.52 -11.41 1.05
C ASP A 142 -14.19 -12.47 0.00
N SER A 143 -14.82 -13.64 0.14
CA SER A 143 -14.72 -14.77 -0.79
C SER A 143 -15.78 -14.73 -1.89
N LYS A 144 -16.69 -13.74 -1.87
CA LYS A 144 -17.75 -13.62 -2.89
C LYS A 144 -17.23 -12.90 -4.12
N GLN A 145 -17.64 -13.37 -5.30
CA GLN A 145 -17.38 -12.71 -6.58
C GLN A 145 -17.95 -11.28 -6.54
N GLN A 146 -17.08 -10.32 -6.86
CA GLN A 146 -17.35 -8.90 -6.74
C GLN A 146 -18.58 -8.47 -7.55
N LYS A 147 -19.46 -7.66 -6.94
CA LYS A 147 -20.54 -6.96 -7.64
C LYS A 147 -19.93 -5.87 -8.52
N SER A 148 -20.34 -5.81 -9.78
CA SER A 148 -19.97 -4.71 -10.70
C SER A 148 -20.27 -3.36 -10.04
N LEU A 149 -19.27 -2.46 -10.02
CA LEU A 149 -19.44 -1.11 -9.50
C LEU A 149 -20.49 -0.39 -10.35
N THR A 150 -21.59 0.02 -9.71
CA THR A 150 -22.65 0.77 -10.40
C THR A 150 -22.19 2.22 -10.53
N ILE A 151 -22.01 2.67 -11.77
CA ILE A 151 -21.61 4.03 -12.14
C ILE A 151 -22.85 4.93 -11.96
N PRO A 152 -22.89 5.89 -11.02
CA PRO A 152 -24.02 6.80 -10.86
C PRO A 152 -24.28 7.64 -12.13
N ASP A 153 -25.48 8.20 -12.32
CA ASP A 153 -25.80 8.96 -13.55
C ASP A 153 -25.35 10.44 -13.55
N ARG A 154 -24.94 11.00 -12.40
CA ARG A 154 -24.68 12.45 -12.23
C ARG A 154 -23.35 12.73 -11.51
N TRP A 155 -22.51 13.61 -12.08
CA TRP A 155 -21.10 13.75 -11.69
C TRP A 155 -20.62 15.20 -11.66
N THR A 156 -19.71 15.50 -10.73
CA THR A 156 -18.89 16.71 -10.73
C THR A 156 -17.42 16.35 -10.96
N THR A 157 -16.73 17.11 -11.81
CA THR A 157 -15.28 16.99 -12.04
C THR A 157 -14.55 18.03 -11.21
N GLN A 158 -13.57 17.59 -10.43
CA GLN A 158 -12.72 18.47 -9.64
C GLN A 158 -11.26 18.15 -9.92
N ASP A 159 -10.48 19.17 -10.27
CA ASP A 159 -9.04 19.05 -10.41
C ASP A 159 -8.39 19.21 -9.03
N ILE A 160 -7.93 18.10 -8.47
CA ILE A 160 -7.24 18.06 -7.18
C ILE A 160 -5.71 18.07 -7.33
N THR A 161 -5.20 17.91 -8.55
CA THR A 161 -3.76 17.81 -8.81
C THR A 161 -3.06 19.16 -8.65
N SER A 162 -3.79 20.26 -8.85
CA SER A 162 -3.28 21.62 -8.68
C SER A 162 -2.97 22.00 -7.21
N ALA A 163 -3.58 21.31 -6.24
CA ALA A 163 -3.39 21.61 -4.82
C ALA A 163 -2.11 21.01 -4.22
N TYR A 164 -1.52 20.00 -4.88
CA TYR A 164 -0.38 19.24 -4.38
C TYR A 164 0.71 19.15 -5.45
N GLN A 165 1.97 19.37 -5.07
CA GLN A 165 3.13 19.37 -5.98
C GLN A 165 3.62 17.94 -6.30
N TYR A 166 2.70 17.05 -6.69
CA TYR A 166 3.06 15.72 -7.17
C TYR A 166 3.93 15.79 -8.43
N ARG A 167 4.90 14.89 -8.58
CA ARG A 167 5.69 14.75 -9.83
C ARG A 167 5.10 13.69 -10.75
N SER A 168 5.75 13.44 -11.89
CA SER A 168 5.18 12.72 -13.05
C SER A 168 4.54 11.38 -12.72
N ASN A 169 5.10 10.55 -11.82
CA ASN A 169 4.47 9.27 -11.47
C ASN A 169 3.14 9.39 -10.71
N PHE A 170 2.92 10.49 -9.98
CA PHE A 170 1.72 10.77 -9.19
C PHE A 170 0.75 11.74 -9.89
N GLN A 171 1.14 12.28 -11.06
CA GLN A 171 0.28 13.08 -11.94
C GLN A 171 -0.46 12.24 -13.00
N LYS A 172 -0.68 10.94 -12.73
CA LYS A 172 -1.35 10.02 -13.68
C LYS A 172 -2.89 10.09 -13.63
N LEU A 173 -3.47 10.92 -12.77
CA LEU A 173 -4.91 11.09 -12.66
C LEU A 173 -5.45 11.92 -13.85
N LYS A 174 -6.13 11.26 -14.80
CA LYS A 174 -6.76 11.95 -15.94
C LYS A 174 -8.07 12.61 -15.58
N THR A 175 -8.93 11.87 -14.87
CA THR A 175 -10.22 12.40 -14.42
C THR A 175 -10.53 11.89 -13.03
N LEU A 176 -11.03 12.80 -12.20
CA LEU A 176 -11.68 12.50 -10.93
C LEU A 176 -13.16 12.81 -11.06
N ARG A 177 -13.97 11.87 -10.62
CA ARG A 177 -15.40 11.85 -10.90
C ARG A 177 -16.09 11.28 -9.68
N GLY A 178 -17.03 11.98 -9.06
CA GLY A 178 -17.65 11.46 -7.85
C GLY A 178 -19.03 11.99 -7.51
N THR A 179 -19.61 11.35 -6.49
CA THR A 179 -20.81 11.71 -5.74
C THR A 179 -20.43 11.97 -4.28
N SER A 180 -21.40 12.26 -3.41
CA SER A 180 -21.16 12.42 -1.97
C SER A 180 -20.64 11.16 -1.27
N THR A 181 -20.80 9.98 -1.87
CA THR A 181 -20.46 8.68 -1.23
C THR A 181 -19.45 7.86 -2.02
N THR A 182 -19.17 8.20 -3.27
CA THR A 182 -18.36 7.37 -4.17
C THR A 182 -17.58 8.22 -5.14
N ILE A 183 -16.28 7.95 -5.26
CA ILE A 183 -15.41 8.59 -6.25
C ILE A 183 -14.78 7.51 -7.13
N ILE A 184 -14.78 7.78 -8.43
CA ILE A 184 -14.12 7.00 -9.47
C ILE A 184 -13.02 7.87 -10.08
N SER A 185 -11.83 7.30 -10.20
CA SER A 185 -10.68 7.92 -10.85
C SER A 185 -10.29 7.13 -12.10
N GLN A 186 -10.05 7.83 -13.20
CA GLN A 186 -9.42 7.25 -14.38
C GLN A 186 -7.95 7.68 -14.44
N LEU A 187 -7.05 6.71 -14.59
CA LEU A 187 -5.62 6.95 -14.75
C LEU A 187 -5.22 7.02 -16.23
N SER A 188 -4.11 7.70 -16.53
CA SER A 188 -3.46 7.60 -17.84
C SER A 188 -2.89 6.20 -18.03
N ASN A 189 -3.21 5.58 -19.18
CA ASN A 189 -2.61 4.32 -19.62
C ASN A 189 -1.22 4.53 -20.24
N ASP A 190 -0.47 5.55 -19.80
CA ASP A 190 0.87 5.72 -20.38
C ASP A 190 1.72 4.52 -19.97
N ASP A 191 1.98 3.69 -20.97
CA ASP A 191 2.85 2.53 -20.94
C ASP A 191 4.24 3.02 -20.55
N ASP A 192 4.60 2.90 -19.28
CA ASP A 192 6.01 2.88 -18.94
C ASP A 192 6.34 2.09 -17.67
N THR A 193 7.23 1.13 -17.92
CA THR A 193 8.21 0.48 -17.02
C THR A 193 7.73 -0.50 -15.95
N ASP A 194 7.91 -1.80 -16.27
CA ASP A 194 8.39 -2.96 -15.48
C ASP A 194 7.98 -3.22 -14.01
N CYS A 195 7.57 -2.22 -13.24
CA CYS A 195 7.18 -2.40 -11.83
C CYS A 195 5.72 -2.82 -11.64
N SER A 196 4.87 -2.75 -12.67
CA SER A 196 3.41 -2.90 -12.51
C SER A 196 2.94 -4.31 -12.14
N SER A 197 3.72 -5.36 -12.43
CA SER A 197 3.33 -6.75 -12.15
C SER A 197 3.50 -7.15 -10.67
N TYR A 198 4.24 -6.36 -9.89
CA TYR A 198 4.53 -6.67 -8.49
C TYR A 198 3.50 -6.10 -7.51
N TYR A 199 2.77 -5.06 -7.92
CA TYR A 199 1.87 -4.30 -7.05
C TYR A 199 0.41 -4.64 -7.34
N LEU A 200 -0.33 -5.02 -6.30
CA LEU A 200 -1.77 -5.29 -6.37
C LEU A 200 -2.58 -3.96 -6.35
N LEU A 201 -2.07 -2.97 -5.63
CA LEU A 201 -2.47 -1.58 -5.63
C LEU A 201 -1.31 -0.72 -6.11
N ARG A 202 -1.57 0.05 -7.17
CA ARG A 202 -0.59 0.99 -7.71
C ARG A 202 -0.25 2.05 -6.64
N PRO A 203 1.02 2.20 -6.22
CA PRO A 203 1.41 3.12 -5.15
C PRO A 203 1.09 4.60 -5.42
N TYR A 204 0.85 4.95 -6.68
CA TYR A 204 0.47 6.29 -7.14
C TYR A 204 -1.04 6.53 -7.23
N LEU A 205 -1.86 5.63 -6.70
CA LEU A 205 -3.28 5.91 -6.49
C LEU A 205 -3.45 7.00 -5.44
N VAL A 206 -4.50 7.81 -5.60
CA VAL A 206 -4.85 8.88 -4.66
C VAL A 206 -5.97 8.37 -3.75
N LEU A 207 -5.77 8.45 -2.43
CA LEU A 207 -6.84 8.23 -1.45
C LEU A 207 -7.51 9.56 -1.15
N LEU A 208 -8.84 9.57 -1.15
CA LEU A 208 -9.61 10.76 -0.81
C LEU A 208 -10.28 10.61 0.56
N PRO A 209 -10.17 11.62 1.43
CA PRO A 209 -10.81 11.62 2.74
C PRO A 209 -12.31 11.35 2.67
N GLY A 210 -12.82 10.50 3.56
CA GLY A 210 -14.26 10.38 3.82
C GLY A 210 -15.08 9.70 2.71
N VAL A 211 -14.42 9.05 1.74
CA VAL A 211 -15.09 8.37 0.63
C VAL A 211 -14.74 6.89 0.61
N GLU A 212 -15.75 6.03 0.48
CA GLU A 212 -15.53 4.61 0.19
C GLU A 212 -14.79 4.48 -1.13
N THR A 213 -13.62 3.86 -1.07
CA THR A 213 -12.74 3.74 -2.24
C THR A 213 -12.56 2.27 -2.58
N THR A 214 -12.90 1.90 -3.82
CA THR A 214 -12.74 0.53 -4.32
C THR A 214 -11.70 0.51 -5.42
N PHE A 215 -10.58 -0.17 -5.17
CA PHE A 215 -9.53 -0.46 -6.15
C PHE A 215 -9.38 -1.95 -6.25
N LEU A 216 -9.98 -2.59 -7.25
CA LEU A 216 -9.85 -4.02 -7.47
C LEU A 216 -8.40 -4.52 -7.31
N PRO A 217 -8.09 -5.49 -6.41
CA PRO A 217 -8.99 -6.36 -5.61
C PRO A 217 -9.32 -5.87 -4.18
N VAL A 218 -9.02 -4.63 -3.84
CA VAL A 218 -9.16 -4.02 -2.52
C VAL A 218 -10.38 -3.10 -2.43
N ARG A 219 -11.10 -3.18 -1.31
CA ARG A 219 -12.16 -2.22 -0.93
C ARG A 219 -11.81 -1.57 0.40
N ILE A 220 -11.97 -0.25 0.49
CA ILE A 220 -11.72 0.54 1.70
C ILE A 220 -13.04 1.11 2.17
N LEU A 221 -13.53 0.66 3.34
CA LEU A 221 -14.85 1.02 3.85
C LEU A 221 -14.86 2.28 4.71
N LYS A 222 -13.76 2.57 5.43
CA LYS A 222 -13.73 3.70 6.36
C LYS A 222 -12.32 4.19 6.64
N PHE A 223 -12.13 5.50 6.53
CA PHE A 223 -10.98 6.21 7.11
C PHE A 223 -11.37 6.76 8.48
N ILE A 224 -10.51 6.54 9.48
CA ILE A 224 -10.60 7.19 10.79
C ILE A 224 -9.36 8.07 10.92
N TYR A 225 -9.56 9.38 11.04
CA TYR A 225 -8.51 10.36 11.35
C TYR A 225 -8.29 10.45 12.86
#